data_AF-A0A285HBN5-F1
#
_entry.id   AF-A0A285HBN5-F1
#
_cell.length_a   1.000
_cell.length_b   1.000
_cell.length_c   1.000
_cell.angle_alpha   90.00
_cell.angle_beta   90.00
_cell.angle_gamma   90.00
#
_symmetry.space_group_name_H-M   'P 1'
#
loop_
_entity.id
_entity.type
_entity.pdbx_description
1 polymer ?
#
loop_
_entity_poly.entity_id
_entity_poly.type
_entity_poly.pdbx_seq_one_letter_code
_entity_poly.pdbx_strand_id
1 'polypeptide(L)' 'MKQSILSFIFSYIITRLIFNFVNFNYNFFVEGMNFTKLMIDFISWALIYYLIYKFLDLWLKK' A
#
# COMPACT_ATOMS: atom_id res chain seq x y z
N MET A 1 -14.37 11.75 1.19
CA MET A 1 -14.61 10.85 0.05
C MET A 1 -13.56 11.02 -1.06
N LYS A 2 -13.37 12.21 -1.66
CA LYS A 2 -12.33 12.43 -2.70
C LYS A 2 -10.89 12.16 -2.22
N GLN A 3 -10.52 12.65 -1.03
CA GLN A 3 -9.21 12.38 -0.42
C GLN A 3 -8.98 10.89 -0.12
N SER A 4 -10.03 10.18 0.28
CA SER A 4 -9.98 8.76 0.64
C SER A 4 -9.59 7.90 -0.57
N ILE A 5 -10.20 8.20 -1.73
CA ILE A 5 -9.93 7.53 -3.00
C ILE A 5 -8.52 7.85 -3.51
N LEU A 6 -8.12 9.13 -3.45
CA LEU A 6 -6.77 9.54 -3.83
C LEU A 6 -5.70 8.86 -2.95
N SER A 7 -5.89 8.86 -1.64
CA SER A 7 -4.97 8.20 -0.69
C SER A 7 -4.86 6.71 -0.98
N PHE A 8 -5.98 6.06 -1.34
CA PHE A 8 -6.02 4.64 -1.69
C PHE A 8 -5.18 4.37 -2.95
N ILE A 9 -5.41 5.11 -4.04
CA ILE A 9 -4.68 4.93 -5.30
C ILE A 9 -3.18 5.20 -5.10
N PHE A 10 -2.82 6.31 -4.45
CA PHE A 10 -1.42 6.64 -4.18
C PHE A 10 -0.75 5.60 -3.30
N SER A 11 -1.42 5.11 -2.25
CA SER A 11 -0.87 4.08 -1.38
C SER A 11 -0.60 2.77 -2.11
N TYR A 12 -1.49 2.38 -3.03
CA TYR A 12 -1.31 1.18 -3.82
C TYR A 12 -0.10 1.30 -4.75
N ILE A 13 0.03 2.44 -5.47
CA ILE A 13 1.16 2.70 -6.36
C ILE A 13 2.48 2.70 -5.58
N ILE A 14 2.54 3.42 -4.45
CA ILE A 14 3.76 3.51 -3.63
C ILE A 14 4.14 2.14 -3.08
N THR A 15 3.17 1.35 -2.61
CA THR A 15 3.43 -0.01 -2.10
C THR A 15 3.99 -0.90 -3.20
N ARG A 16 3.44 -0.84 -4.42
CA ARG A 16 3.98 -1.61 -5.56
C ARG A 16 5.38 -1.15 -5.98
N LEU A 17 5.68 0.14 -5.92
CA LEU A 17 7.02 0.66 -6.16
C LEU A 17 8.02 0.14 -5.14
N ILE A 18 7.68 0.17 -3.84
CA ILE A 18 8.52 -0.36 -2.77
C ILE A 18 8.77 -1.85 -2.97
N PHE A 19 7.72 -2.63 -3.28
CA PHE A 19 7.85 -4.06 -3.53
C PHE A 19 8.67 -4.40 -4.76
N ASN A 20 8.57 -3.63 -5.84
CA ASN A 20 9.50 -3.77 -6.96
C ASN A 20 10.94 -3.46 -6.54
N PHE A 21 11.17 -2.45 -5.69
CA PHE A 21 12.50 -2.10 -5.20
C PHE A 21 13.15 -3.20 -4.35
N VAL A 22 12.36 -3.92 -3.55
CA VAL A 22 12.85 -5.01 -2.70
C VAL A 22 12.71 -6.40 -3.35
N ASN A 23 12.39 -6.46 -4.66
CA ASN A 23 12.11 -7.70 -5.39
C ASN A 23 11.04 -8.59 -4.72
N PHE A 24 10.09 -8.00 -4.00
CA PHE A 24 8.98 -8.71 -3.37
C PHE A 24 7.82 -8.84 -4.36
N ASN A 25 7.86 -9.87 -5.19
CA ASN A 25 6.85 -10.08 -6.23
C ASN A 25 5.85 -11.16 -5.81
N TYR A 26 4.93 -10.82 -4.89
CA TYR A 26 3.87 -11.75 -4.51
C TYR A 26 2.77 -11.77 -5.56
N ASN A 27 2.53 -12.95 -6.16
CA ASN A 27 1.44 -13.16 -7.10
C ASN A 27 0.55 -14.32 -6.64
N PHE A 28 -0.63 -13.97 -6.14
CA PHE A 28 -1.62 -14.91 -5.60
C PHE A 28 -2.01 -16.02 -6.59
N PHE A 29 -2.07 -15.71 -7.88
CA PHE A 29 -2.49 -16.65 -8.92
C PHE A 29 -1.41 -17.66 -9.30
N VAL A 30 -0.13 -17.32 -9.10
CA VAL A 30 1.01 -18.15 -9.52
C VAL A 30 1.56 -18.95 -8.35
N GLU A 31 1.71 -18.34 -7.18
CA GLU A 31 2.29 -18.97 -6.00
C GLU A 31 1.25 -19.65 -5.09
N GLY A 32 -0.05 -19.47 -5.38
CA GLY A 32 -1.16 -19.92 -4.53
C GLY A 32 -1.33 -19.08 -3.26
N MET A 33 -2.14 -19.59 -2.33
CA MET A 33 -2.42 -18.96 -1.02
C MET A 33 -1.22 -19.07 -0.07
N ASN A 34 -0.15 -18.34 -0.34
CA ASN A 34 0.91 -18.10 0.62
C ASN A 34 0.45 -17.00 1.61
N PHE A 35 -0.22 -17.42 2.68
CA PHE A 35 -0.76 -16.53 3.71
C PHE A 35 0.26 -15.55 4.26
N THR A 36 1.51 -15.97 4.47
CA THR A 36 2.57 -15.10 4.98
C THR A 36 2.85 -13.95 4.02
N LYS A 37 3.03 -14.24 2.73
CA LYS A 37 3.29 -13.20 1.72
C LYS A 37 2.07 -12.29 1.54
N LEU A 38 0.86 -12.84 1.60
CA LEU A 38 -0.39 -12.08 1.54
C LEU A 38 -0.53 -11.12 2.74
N MET A 39 -0.22 -11.58 3.95
CA MET A 39 -0.23 -10.72 5.14
C MET A 39 0.82 -9.62 5.05
N ILE A 40 2.02 -9.92 4.55
CA ILE A 40 3.06 -8.89 4.32
C ILE A 40 2.59 -7.86 3.28
N ASP A 41 2.01 -8.29 2.17
CA ASP A 41 1.45 -7.42 1.12
C ASP A 41 0.38 -6.49 1.72
N PHE A 42 -0.57 -7.06 2.45
CA PHE A 42 -1.67 -6.32 3.07
C PHE A 42 -1.23 -5.36 4.18
N ILE A 43 -0.38 -5.81 5.11
CA ILE A 43 0.11 -4.98 6.23
C ILE A 43 0.96 -3.83 5.70
N SER A 44 1.83 -4.08 4.74
CA SER A 44 2.68 -3.03 4.14
C SER A 44 1.82 -2.00 3.44
N TRP A 45 0.83 -2.44 2.66
CA TRP A 45 -0.11 -1.55 2.00
C TRP A 45 -0.92 -0.70 3.00
N ALA A 46 -1.43 -1.32 4.08
CA ALA A 46 -2.18 -0.63 5.12
C ALA A 46 -1.35 0.42 5.85
N LEU A 47 -0.08 0.12 6.16
CA LEU A 47 0.85 1.08 6.77
C LEU A 47 1.12 2.28 5.87
N ILE A 48 1.37 2.03 4.58
CA ILE A 48 1.62 3.09 3.60
C ILE A 48 0.35 3.94 3.40
N TYR A 49 -0.82 3.32 3.34
CA TYR A 49 -2.09 4.04 3.28
C TYR A 49 -2.29 4.97 4.47
N TYR A 50 -2.06 4.47 5.69
CA TYR A 50 -2.17 5.26 6.90
C TYR A 50 -1.20 6.45 6.90
N LEU A 51 0.06 6.22 6.49
CA LEU A 51 1.07 7.27 6.38
C LEU A 51 0.67 8.36 5.38
N ILE A 52 0.22 7.99 4.19
CA ILE A 52 -0.21 8.93 3.14
C ILE A 52 -1.44 9.70 3.59
N TYR A 53 -2.41 9.03 4.20
CA TYR A 53 -3.61 9.67 4.72
C TYR A 53 -3.26 10.71 5.80
N LYS A 54 -2.39 10.35 6.75
CA LYS A 54 -1.90 11.29 7.79
C LYS A 54 -1.11 12.45 7.21
N PHE A 55 -0.26 12.18 6.23
CA PHE A 55 0.52 13.22 5.56
C PHE A 55 -0.39 14.22 4.82
N LEU A 56 -1.39 13.72 4.08
CA LEU A 56 -2.39 14.56 3.41
C LEU A 56 -3.22 15.37 4.41
N ASP A 57 -3.68 14.77 5.51
CA ASP A 57 -4.45 15.47 6.55
C ASP A 57 -3.63 16.60 7.19
N LEU A 58 -2.33 16.37 7.46
CA LEU A 58 -1.43 17.41 7.97
C LEU A 58 -1.17 18.52 6.96
N TRP A 59 -1.02 18.18 5.67
CA TRP A 59 -0.73 19.15 4.62
C TRP A 59 -1.92 20.07 4.33
N LEU A 60 -3.14 19.55 4.47
CA LEU A 60 -4.39 20.28 4.22
C LEU A 60 -4.92 21.07 5.43
N LYS A 61 -4.43 20.78 6.63
CA LYS A 61 -4.73 21.56 7.86
C LYS A 61 -3.84 22.80 8.01
N LYS A 62 -2.86 22.97 7.14
CA LYS A 62 -2.01 24.16 7.04
C LYS A 62 -2.61 25.15 6.06
#